data_AF-A0A2H0C3C8-F1
#
_entry.id   AF-A0A2H0C3C8-F1
#
_cell.length_a   1.000
_cell.length_b   1.000
_cell.length_c   1.000
_cell.angle_alpha   90.00
_cell.angle_beta   90.00
_cell.angle_gamma   90.00
#
_symmetry.space_group_name_H-M   'P 1'
#
loop_
_entity.id
_entity.type
_entity.pdbx_description
1 polymer ?
#
loop_
_entity_poly.entity_id
_entity_poly.type
_entity_poly.pdbx_seq_one_letter_code
_entity_poly.pdbx_strand_id
1 'polypeptide(L)'
;MEILGIIFTIRDLIILVAGAITGLILAIIIISFWLKKERTLVKNLKRPIMIINSAQQDMKFEAGLLRNSGFFSIPDDPSNDLRNLDDIKRYCLLILAYSKETAIFNSAIQAARNSKVPVIIYAKQGEILPDGKDMDLIRGYYLAEIANSPLRLINLIFSILSVYKIK
;
A
#
# COMPACT_ATOMS: atom_id res chain seq x y z
N MET A 1 35.49 56.93 -6.35
CA MET A 1 34.13 56.39 -6.64
C MET A 1 34.19 54.99 -7.24
N GLU A 2 35.17 54.66 -8.09
CA GLU A 2 35.25 53.35 -8.76
C GLU A 2 35.46 52.14 -7.83
N ILE A 3 36.30 52.27 -6.79
CA ILE A 3 36.59 51.19 -5.83
C ILE A 3 35.34 50.78 -5.04
N LEU A 4 34.50 51.74 -4.66
CA LEU A 4 33.22 51.47 -3.99
C LEU A 4 32.25 50.71 -4.91
N GLY A 5 32.19 51.07 -6.19
CA GLY A 5 31.37 50.36 -7.18
C GLY A 5 31.77 48.90 -7.37
N ILE A 6 33.07 48.62 -7.38
CA ILE A 6 33.61 47.24 -7.49
C ILE A 6 33.27 46.40 -6.25
N ILE A 7 33.32 46.99 -5.05
CA ILE A 7 32.97 46.27 -3.81
C ILE A 7 31.48 45.91 -3.78
N PHE A 8 30.60 46.82 -4.23
CA PHE A 8 29.16 46.55 -4.31
C PHE A 8 28.83 45.43 -5.32
N THR A 9 29.46 45.44 -6.50
CA THR A 9 29.23 44.38 -7.50
C THR A 9 29.74 43.02 -7.05
N ILE A 10 30.88 42.95 -6.36
CA ILE A 10 31.40 41.69 -5.79
C ILE A 10 30.46 41.16 -4.70
N ARG A 11 29.96 42.03 -3.81
CA ARG A 11 29.01 41.62 -2.76
C ARG A 11 27.73 41.06 -3.36
N ASP A 12 27.16 41.73 -4.34
CA ASP A 12 25.90 41.31 -4.97
C ASP A 12 26.10 40.00 -5.76
N LEU A 13 27.27 39.81 -6.39
CA LEU A 13 27.65 38.53 -7.00
C LEU A 13 27.75 37.40 -5.97
N ILE A 14 28.36 37.64 -4.80
CA ILE A 14 28.45 36.65 -3.72
C ILE A 14 27.07 36.26 -3.21
N ILE A 15 26.17 37.23 -3.00
CA ILE A 15 24.79 36.98 -2.55
C ILE A 15 24.03 36.15 -3.60
N LEU A 16 24.20 36.46 -4.89
CA LEU A 16 23.55 35.72 -5.97
C LEU A 16 24.05 34.27 -6.05
N VAL A 17 25.37 34.06 -5.96
CA VAL A 17 25.97 32.72 -5.97
C VAL A 17 25.55 31.93 -4.73
N ALA A 18 25.61 32.53 -3.54
CA ALA A 18 25.18 31.89 -2.30
C ALA A 18 23.68 31.53 -2.33
N GLY A 19 22.84 32.41 -2.87
CA GLY A 19 21.41 32.16 -3.08
C GLY A 19 21.16 31.00 -4.04
N ALA A 20 21.88 30.94 -5.17
CA ALA A 20 21.77 29.85 -6.13
C ALA A 20 22.20 28.49 -5.53
N ILE A 21 23.32 28.45 -4.79
CA ILE A 21 23.79 27.25 -4.10
C ILE A 21 22.77 26.79 -3.05
N THR A 22 22.24 27.72 -2.25
CA THR A 22 21.24 27.41 -1.22
C THR A 22 19.95 26.87 -1.84
N GLY A 23 19.48 27.47 -2.93
CA GLY A 23 18.33 27.00 -3.68
C GLY A 23 18.54 25.59 -4.25
N LEU A 24 19.73 25.30 -4.79
CA LEU A 24 20.08 23.98 -5.28
C LEU A 24 20.08 22.93 -4.16
N ILE A 25 20.66 23.24 -3.01
CA ILE A 25 20.67 22.34 -1.84
C ILE A 25 19.25 22.03 -1.37
N LEU A 26 18.40 23.06 -1.24
CA LEU A 26 16.99 22.89 -0.87
C LEU A 26 16.24 22.01 -1.88
N ALA A 27 16.43 22.24 -3.18
CA ALA A 27 15.83 21.42 -4.21
C ALA A 27 16.25 19.95 -4.11
N ILE A 28 17.55 19.69 -3.91
CA ILE A 28 18.08 18.32 -3.75
C ILE A 28 17.47 17.65 -2.51
N ILE A 29 17.38 18.35 -1.38
CA ILE A 29 16.80 17.81 -0.15
C ILE A 29 15.33 17.42 -0.39
N ILE A 30 14.54 18.31 -1.00
CA ILE A 30 13.13 18.05 -1.31
C ILE A 30 13.02 16.83 -2.23
N ILE A 31 13.73 16.82 -3.36
CA ILE A 31 13.70 15.70 -4.32
C ILE A 31 14.08 14.39 -3.64
N SER A 32 15.13 14.38 -2.82
CA SER A 32 15.56 13.18 -2.11
C SER A 32 14.50 12.62 -1.15
N PHE A 33 13.72 13.50 -0.51
CA PHE A 33 12.63 13.13 0.38
C PHE A 33 11.48 12.47 -0.38
N TRP A 34 11.08 13.03 -1.53
CA TRP A 34 10.06 12.44 -2.41
C TRP A 34 10.50 11.08 -2.95
N LEU A 35 11.73 10.99 -3.46
CA LEU A 35 12.29 9.73 -3.98
C LEU A 35 12.35 8.63 -2.91
N LYS A 36 12.62 8.97 -1.65
CA LYS A 36 12.62 7.99 -0.56
C LYS A 36 11.23 7.37 -0.34
N LYS A 37 10.17 8.17 -0.44
CA LYS A 37 8.78 7.71 -0.33
C LYS A 37 8.41 6.81 -1.51
N GLU A 38 8.72 7.26 -2.72
CA GLU A 38 8.46 6.47 -3.95
C GLU A 38 9.21 5.14 -3.96
N ARG A 39 10.46 5.11 -3.47
CA ARG A 39 11.22 3.86 -3.36
C ARG A 39 10.53 2.78 -2.53
N THR A 40 9.77 3.17 -1.48
CA THR A 40 9.03 2.20 -0.66
C THR A 40 7.87 1.62 -1.45
N LEU A 41 7.10 2.48 -2.12
CA LEU A 41 6.01 2.07 -3.00
C LEU A 41 6.51 1.16 -4.12
N VAL A 42 7.57 1.54 -4.83
CA VAL A 42 8.14 0.75 -5.94
C VAL A 42 8.64 -0.62 -5.46
N LYS A 43 9.25 -0.69 -4.28
CA LYS A 43 9.67 -1.97 -3.69
C LYS A 43 8.46 -2.86 -3.35
N ASN A 44 7.39 -2.27 -2.84
CA ASN A 44 6.18 -2.99 -2.45
C ASN A 44 5.33 -3.42 -3.64
N LEU A 45 5.26 -2.62 -4.72
CA LEU A 45 4.56 -2.95 -5.96
C LEU A 45 5.13 -4.20 -6.65
N LYS A 46 6.45 -4.40 -6.53
CA LYS A 46 7.14 -5.59 -7.06
C LYS A 46 6.88 -6.87 -6.25
N ARG A 47 6.33 -6.77 -5.04
CA ARG A 47 6.08 -7.93 -4.18
C ARG A 47 4.70 -8.53 -4.47
N PRO A 48 4.56 -9.85 -4.28
CA PRO A 48 3.32 -10.53 -4.63
C PRO A 48 2.19 -10.18 -3.66
N ILE A 49 0.99 -10.00 -4.20
CA ILE A 49 -0.26 -9.84 -3.46
C ILE A 49 -1.00 -11.16 -3.50
N MET A 50 -1.46 -11.64 -2.34
CA MET A 50 -2.26 -12.85 -2.22
C MET A 50 -3.73 -12.50 -2.32
N ILE A 51 -4.50 -13.28 -3.09
CA ILE A 51 -5.96 -13.11 -3.18
C ILE A 51 -6.62 -14.43 -2.79
N ILE A 52 -7.49 -14.37 -1.79
CA ILE A 52 -8.26 -15.51 -1.32
C ILE A 52 -9.73 -15.31 -1.69
N ASN A 53 -10.26 -16.29 -2.41
CA ASN A 53 -11.67 -16.35 -2.77
C ASN A 53 -12.51 -16.85 -1.60
N SER A 54 -13.78 -16.48 -1.62
CA SER A 54 -14.79 -17.03 -0.73
C SER A 54 -15.72 -17.94 -1.52
N ALA A 55 -16.45 -18.83 -0.83
CA ALA A 55 -17.42 -19.71 -1.50
C ALA A 55 -18.56 -18.92 -2.18
N GLN A 56 -18.81 -17.70 -1.74
CA GLN A 56 -19.94 -16.87 -2.16
C GLN A 56 -19.52 -15.73 -3.11
N GLN A 57 -18.20 -15.48 -3.22
CA GLN A 57 -17.65 -14.38 -3.99
C GLN A 57 -16.35 -14.80 -4.68
N ASP A 58 -16.44 -14.91 -6.01
CA ASP A 58 -15.29 -15.15 -6.89
C ASP A 58 -14.60 -13.82 -7.22
N MET A 59 -13.30 -13.73 -6.91
CA MET A 59 -12.45 -12.57 -7.18
C MET A 59 -11.67 -12.69 -8.50
N LYS A 60 -11.98 -13.67 -9.37
CA LYS A 60 -11.26 -13.82 -10.65
C LYS A 60 -11.31 -12.55 -11.50
N PHE A 61 -12.45 -11.86 -11.52
CA PHE A 61 -12.59 -10.62 -12.28
C PHE A 61 -11.73 -9.50 -11.70
N GLU A 62 -11.80 -9.27 -10.38
CA GLU A 62 -11.00 -8.28 -9.67
C GLU A 62 -9.51 -8.57 -9.77
N ALA A 63 -9.11 -9.84 -9.61
CA ALA A 63 -7.73 -10.28 -9.79
C ALA A 63 -7.25 -10.02 -11.23
N GLY A 64 -8.10 -10.31 -12.22
CA GLY A 64 -7.83 -9.99 -13.62
C GLY A 64 -7.63 -8.50 -13.86
N LEU A 65 -8.49 -7.65 -13.30
CA LEU A 65 -8.34 -6.19 -13.39
C LEU A 65 -7.04 -5.70 -12.75
N LEU A 66 -6.70 -6.21 -11.56
CA LEU A 66 -5.47 -5.83 -10.87
C LEU A 66 -4.23 -6.31 -11.64
N ARG A 67 -4.26 -7.52 -12.19
CA ARG A 67 -3.17 -8.09 -13.01
C ARG A 67 -2.99 -7.29 -14.32
N ASN A 68 -4.10 -6.97 -14.99
CA ASN A 68 -4.09 -6.19 -16.24
C ASN A 68 -3.64 -4.75 -16.05
N SER A 69 -3.75 -4.19 -14.84
CA SER A 69 -3.26 -2.84 -14.54
C SER A 69 -1.75 -2.69 -14.69
N GLY A 70 -0.98 -3.80 -14.61
CA GLY A 70 0.48 -3.80 -14.71
C GLY A 70 1.22 -3.22 -13.50
N PHE A 71 0.51 -2.69 -12.50
CA PHE A 71 1.11 -2.11 -11.30
C PHE A 71 1.39 -3.14 -10.21
N PHE A 72 0.60 -4.21 -10.15
CA PHE A 72 0.60 -5.16 -9.03
C PHE A 72 1.11 -6.53 -9.45
N SER A 73 1.94 -7.15 -8.61
CA SER A 73 2.35 -8.54 -8.80
C SER A 73 1.30 -9.47 -8.17
N ILE A 74 0.53 -10.17 -9.01
CA ILE A 74 -0.46 -11.17 -8.59
C ILE A 74 -0.09 -12.49 -9.27
N PRO A 75 0.84 -13.27 -8.66
CA PRO A 75 1.41 -14.46 -9.29
C PRO A 75 0.40 -15.60 -9.39
N ASP A 76 -0.47 -15.72 -8.39
CA ASP A 76 -1.39 -16.83 -8.25
C ASP A 76 -2.81 -16.42 -8.60
N ASP A 77 -3.60 -17.37 -9.10
CA ASP A 77 -5.03 -17.16 -9.24
C ASP A 77 -5.74 -17.26 -7.88
N PRO A 78 -6.84 -16.51 -7.68
CA PRO A 78 -7.57 -16.55 -6.42
C PRO A 78 -8.03 -17.96 -6.07
N SER A 79 -7.71 -18.39 -4.84
CA SER A 79 -8.00 -19.73 -4.35
C SER A 79 -8.65 -19.67 -2.97
N ASN A 80 -9.45 -20.69 -2.65
CA ASN A 80 -10.04 -20.91 -1.34
C ASN A 80 -9.28 -21.97 -0.51
N ASP A 81 -8.14 -22.45 -1.01
CA ASP A 81 -7.33 -23.45 -0.33
C ASP A 81 -6.55 -22.86 0.84
N LEU A 82 -6.83 -23.36 2.06
CA LEU A 82 -6.17 -22.92 3.29
C LEU A 82 -4.68 -23.23 3.31
N ARG A 83 -4.22 -24.24 2.56
CA ARG A 83 -2.79 -24.58 2.47
C ARG A 83 -1.97 -23.42 1.91
N ASN A 84 -2.58 -22.54 1.11
CA ASN A 84 -1.91 -21.37 0.58
C ASN A 84 -1.58 -20.32 1.65
N LEU A 85 -2.22 -20.39 2.83
CA LEU A 85 -1.94 -19.49 3.96
C LEU A 85 -0.58 -19.76 4.61
N ASP A 86 0.00 -20.95 4.43
CA ASP A 86 1.29 -21.32 5.04
C ASP A 86 2.42 -20.41 4.55
N ASP A 87 2.33 -19.94 3.30
CA ASP A 87 3.31 -19.05 2.66
C ASP A 87 2.94 -17.56 2.71
N ILE A 88 1.93 -17.16 3.51
CA ILE A 88 1.41 -15.78 3.56
C ILE A 88 2.50 -14.73 3.83
N LYS A 89 3.57 -15.08 4.54
CA LYS A 89 4.71 -14.20 4.86
C LYS A 89 5.49 -13.71 3.62
N ARG A 90 5.38 -14.40 2.49
CA ARG A 90 6.01 -14.01 1.23
C ARG A 90 5.28 -12.85 0.54
N TYR A 91 4.02 -12.64 0.89
CA TYR A 91 3.16 -11.65 0.28
C TYR A 91 3.19 -10.32 1.03
N CYS A 92 3.04 -9.22 0.29
CA CYS A 92 3.01 -7.87 0.87
C CYS A 92 1.64 -7.47 1.40
N LEU A 93 0.59 -8.12 0.91
CA LEU A 93 -0.80 -7.78 1.15
C LEU A 93 -1.65 -9.02 0.89
N LEU A 94 -2.65 -9.24 1.74
CA LEU A 94 -3.70 -10.22 1.53
C LEU A 94 -5.00 -9.49 1.14
N ILE A 95 -5.63 -9.93 0.06
CA ILE A 95 -7.00 -9.55 -0.30
C ILE A 95 -7.89 -10.75 -0.03
N LEU A 96 -8.90 -10.57 0.81
CA LEU A 96 -9.81 -11.62 1.25
C LEU A 96 -11.23 -11.28 0.82
N ALA A 97 -11.82 -12.10 -0.04
CA ALA A 97 -13.25 -12.02 -0.30
C ALA A 97 -14.03 -12.40 0.96
N TYR A 98 -15.01 -11.59 1.31
CA TYR A 98 -15.87 -11.86 2.46
C TYR A 98 -16.88 -12.96 2.13
N SER A 99 -17.18 -13.75 3.14
CA SER A 99 -18.28 -14.72 3.16
C SER A 99 -18.60 -14.95 4.62
N LYS A 100 -19.89 -14.81 4.96
CA LYS A 100 -20.37 -14.88 6.33
C LYS A 100 -19.92 -16.19 7.00
N GLU A 101 -19.33 -16.07 8.19
CA GLU A 101 -19.04 -17.18 9.11
C GLU A 101 -18.27 -18.37 8.50
N THR A 102 -17.34 -18.12 7.56
CA THR A 102 -16.52 -19.20 7.00
C THR A 102 -15.27 -19.46 7.84
N ALA A 103 -14.93 -20.74 8.03
CA ALA A 103 -13.66 -21.15 8.64
C ALA A 103 -12.45 -20.55 7.91
N ILE A 104 -12.58 -20.33 6.59
CA ILE A 104 -11.56 -19.73 5.74
C ILE A 104 -11.32 -18.28 6.12
N PHE A 105 -12.38 -17.48 6.30
CA PHE A 105 -12.25 -16.08 6.69
C PHE A 105 -11.50 -15.91 8.02
N ASN A 106 -11.90 -16.69 9.03
CA ASN A 106 -11.26 -16.65 10.35
C ASN A 106 -9.80 -17.08 10.29
N SER A 107 -9.50 -18.16 9.56
CA SER A 107 -8.14 -18.67 9.41
C SER A 107 -7.25 -17.69 8.66
N ALA A 108 -7.77 -17.05 7.61
CA ALA A 108 -7.04 -16.06 6.83
C ALA A 108 -6.70 -14.81 7.66
N ILE A 109 -7.67 -14.28 8.43
CA ILE A 109 -7.42 -13.14 9.33
C ILE A 109 -6.39 -13.51 10.41
N GLN A 110 -6.49 -14.69 11.01
CA GLN A 110 -5.52 -15.14 12.02
C GLN A 110 -4.12 -15.34 11.43
N ALA A 111 -4.01 -15.98 10.27
CA ALA A 111 -2.73 -16.17 9.58
C ALA A 111 -2.07 -14.83 9.23
N ALA A 112 -2.86 -13.87 8.74
CA ALA A 112 -2.39 -12.52 8.44
C ALA A 112 -1.96 -11.77 9.69
N ARG A 113 -2.72 -11.86 10.78
CA ARG A 113 -2.37 -11.27 12.08
C ARG A 113 -1.06 -11.82 12.63
N ASN A 114 -0.89 -13.15 12.61
CA ASN A 114 0.33 -13.82 13.07
C ASN A 114 1.56 -13.45 12.23
N SER A 115 1.35 -13.26 10.93
CA SER A 115 2.41 -12.89 9.98
C SER A 115 2.60 -11.38 9.83
N LYS A 116 1.77 -10.56 10.49
CA LYS A 116 1.72 -9.09 10.36
C LYS A 116 1.60 -8.66 8.89
N VAL A 117 0.78 -9.36 8.10
CA VAL A 117 0.50 -9.01 6.70
C VAL A 117 -0.78 -8.18 6.67
N PRO A 118 -0.80 -6.99 6.05
CA PRO A 118 -2.02 -6.21 5.89
C PRO A 118 -3.09 -6.99 5.15
N VAL A 119 -4.36 -6.74 5.48
CA VAL A 119 -5.50 -7.43 4.90
C VAL A 119 -6.51 -6.42 4.37
N ILE A 120 -6.93 -6.58 3.13
CA ILE A 120 -8.13 -5.90 2.61
C ILE A 120 -9.24 -6.92 2.49
N ILE A 121 -10.36 -6.64 3.13
CA ILE A 121 -11.55 -7.47 3.10
C ILE A 121 -12.49 -6.88 2.07
N TYR A 122 -12.72 -7.62 1.01
CA TYR A 122 -13.62 -7.23 -0.06
C TYR A 122 -15.00 -7.81 0.21
N ALA A 123 -15.97 -6.94 0.51
CA ALA A 123 -17.32 -7.32 0.87
C ALA A 123 -18.32 -6.36 0.22
N LYS A 124 -19.46 -6.84 -0.25
CA LYS A 124 -20.50 -5.92 -0.77
C LYS A 124 -21.08 -5.11 0.38
N GLN A 125 -21.64 -3.95 0.03
CA GLN A 125 -22.25 -3.06 1.01
C GLN A 125 -23.38 -3.79 1.77
N GLY A 126 -23.29 -3.79 3.11
CA GLY A 126 -24.27 -4.43 3.97
C GLY A 126 -24.03 -5.91 4.28
N GLU A 127 -23.01 -6.55 3.70
CA GLU A 127 -22.70 -7.96 3.99
C GLU A 127 -22.07 -8.17 5.37
N ILE A 128 -21.26 -7.20 5.82
CA ILE A 128 -20.67 -7.22 7.16
C ILE A 128 -21.55 -6.40 8.10
N LEU A 129 -22.14 -7.09 9.08
CA LEU A 129 -22.97 -6.45 10.10
C LEU A 129 -22.09 -5.68 11.10
N PRO A 130 -22.39 -4.41 11.44
CA PRO A 130 -21.58 -3.59 12.34
C PRO A 130 -21.36 -4.18 13.74
N ASP A 131 -22.33 -4.95 14.24
CA ASP A 131 -22.33 -5.58 15.57
C ASP A 131 -22.14 -7.11 15.49
N GLY A 132 -21.61 -7.60 14.35
CA GLY A 132 -21.35 -9.02 14.13
C GLY A 132 -19.97 -9.45 14.63
N LYS A 133 -19.83 -10.74 14.97
CA LYS A 133 -18.55 -11.38 15.33
C LYS A 133 -17.45 -11.13 14.28
N ASP A 134 -17.83 -11.11 13.00
CA ASP A 134 -16.90 -10.85 11.90
C ASP A 134 -16.34 -9.42 11.97
N MET A 135 -17.16 -8.42 12.31
CA MET A 135 -16.69 -7.04 12.48
C MET A 135 -15.72 -6.90 13.66
N ASP A 136 -15.97 -7.61 14.77
CA ASP A 136 -15.06 -7.62 15.91
C ASP A 136 -13.70 -8.24 15.56
N LEU A 137 -13.68 -9.30 14.75
CA LEU A 137 -12.44 -9.90 14.25
C LEU A 137 -11.62 -8.92 13.39
N ILE A 138 -12.32 -8.16 12.54
CA ILE A 138 -11.72 -7.14 11.66
C ILE A 138 -11.16 -5.99 12.51
N ARG A 139 -11.97 -5.41 13.40
CA ARG A 139 -11.57 -4.32 14.30
C ARG A 139 -10.43 -4.72 15.24
N GLY A 140 -10.37 -5.99 15.62
CA GLY A 140 -9.29 -6.56 16.41
C GLY A 140 -7.94 -6.63 15.67
N TYR A 141 -7.88 -6.32 14.37
CA TYR A 141 -6.63 -6.28 13.62
C TYR A 141 -6.43 -4.92 12.93
N TYR A 142 -5.50 -4.12 13.46
CA TYR A 142 -5.26 -2.74 13.00
C TYR A 142 -4.76 -2.60 11.56
N LEU A 143 -4.32 -3.69 10.92
CA LEU A 143 -3.92 -3.70 9.51
C LEU A 143 -5.01 -4.29 8.60
N ALA A 144 -6.23 -4.47 9.11
CA ALA A 144 -7.38 -4.88 8.32
C ALA A 144 -8.18 -3.65 7.87
N GLU A 145 -8.48 -3.59 6.58
CA GLU A 145 -9.30 -2.55 5.95
C GLU A 145 -10.43 -3.18 5.15
N ILE A 146 -11.56 -2.48 5.02
CA ILE A 146 -12.72 -2.98 4.27
C ILE A 146 -12.87 -2.22 2.96
N ALA A 147 -12.98 -2.97 1.87
CA ALA A 147 -13.29 -2.49 0.53
C ALA A 147 -14.69 -2.95 0.11
N ASN A 148 -15.54 -2.00 -0.27
CA ASN A 148 -16.92 -2.27 -0.73
C ASN A 148 -17.13 -2.04 -2.23
N SER A 149 -16.07 -1.66 -2.95
CA SER A 149 -16.10 -1.45 -4.39
C SER A 149 -14.71 -1.70 -4.99
N PRO A 150 -14.61 -2.03 -6.29
CA PRO A 150 -13.32 -2.19 -6.96
C PRO A 150 -12.43 -0.95 -6.86
N LEU A 151 -13.02 0.24 -6.95
CA LEU A 151 -12.27 1.50 -6.83
C LEU A 151 -11.69 1.68 -5.42
N ARG A 152 -12.48 1.38 -4.38
CA ARG A 152 -11.99 1.43 -3.00
C ARG A 152 -10.90 0.40 -2.75
N LEU A 153 -11.03 -0.80 -3.32
CA LEU A 153 -10.01 -1.84 -3.25
C LEU A 153 -8.66 -1.31 -3.80
N ILE A 154 -8.66 -0.76 -5.01
CA ILE A 154 -7.44 -0.19 -5.63
C ILE A 154 -6.82 0.91 -4.77
N ASN A 155 -7.64 1.85 -4.27
CA ASN A 155 -7.16 2.95 -3.43
C ASN A 155 -6.53 2.44 -2.13
N LEU A 156 -7.12 1.42 -1.50
CA LEU A 156 -6.57 0.81 -0.29
C LEU A 156 -5.26 0.07 -0.56
N ILE A 157 -5.16 -0.65 -1.69
CA ILE A 157 -3.91 -1.31 -2.10
C ILE A 157 -2.80 -0.26 -2.20
N PHE A 158 -3.00 0.84 -2.94
CA PHE A 158 -1.99 1.90 -3.06
C PHE A 158 -1.65 2.54 -1.71
N SER A 159 -2.65 2.81 -0.88
CA SER A 159 -2.47 3.41 0.44
C SER A 159 -1.58 2.52 1.31
N ILE A 160 -1.90 1.23 1.39
CA ILE A 160 -1.13 0.25 2.16
C ILE A 160 0.28 0.10 1.60
N LEU A 161 0.45 -0.10 0.29
CA LEU A 161 1.77 -0.27 -0.32
C LEU A 161 2.64 1.00 -0.21
N SER A 162 2.06 2.18 -0.07
CA SER A 162 2.83 3.43 0.10
C SER A 162 3.36 3.65 1.52
N VAL A 163 2.68 3.12 2.54
CA VAL A 163 2.99 3.35 3.96
C VAL A 163 3.66 2.13 4.60
N TYR A 164 3.20 0.93 4.25
CA TYR A 164 3.59 -0.29 4.95
C TYR A 164 5.03 -0.67 4.62
N LYS A 165 5.90 -0.61 5.64
CA LYS A 165 7.28 -1.11 5.53
C LYS A 165 7.29 -2.57 5.94
N ILE A 166 7.33 -3.45 4.96
CA ILE A 166 7.46 -4.87 5.20
C ILE A 166 8.89 -5.13 5.68
N LYS A 167 9.01 -5.71 6.88
CA LYS A 167 10.30 -6.10 7.48
C LYS A 167 10.83 -7.39 6.87
#